data_AF-A0A2R3QWH1-F1
#
_entry.id   AF-A0A2R3QWH1-F1
#
_cell.length_a   1.000
_cell.length_b   1.000
_cell.length_c   1.000
_cell.angle_alpha   90.00
_cell.angle_beta   90.00
_cell.angle_gamma   90.00
#
_symmetry.space_group_name_H-M   'P 1'
#
loop_
_entity.id
_entity.type
_entity.pdbx_description
1 polymer ?
#
loop_
_entity_poly.entity_id
_entity_poly.type
_entity_poly.pdbx_seq_one_letter_code
_entity_poly.pdbx_strand_id
1 'polypeptide(L)'
;MTRRLILVDYENIGKVDLSLLDNSYRAIIFVGAKQNTPKASRKPSTVHRFSRVDFQKIEGVGKNALDFHIAFQLGRTFETAPETQCIVLSKDKGFDPLLAYLNKKGLVCQRIAALEELLLEELPESEAQALENACKSCGKLSCVEHLGGQWCSYCGNFSSPPDPQQMPSRQAKYREKKKDSYGYEPLMGTCAWCHQRTDMSGGIYDDGEWMCSGCISGYAR
;
A
#
# COMPACT_ATOMS: atom_id res chain seq x y z
N MET A 1 -20.80 1.82 7.63
CA MET A 1 -20.04 1.33 8.79
C MET A 1 -18.81 0.62 8.26
N THR A 2 -17.62 1.09 8.62
CA THR A 2 -16.35 0.42 8.33
C THR A 2 -16.34 -0.94 9.01
N ARG A 3 -16.16 -2.01 8.22
CA ARG A 3 -16.03 -3.38 8.74
C ARG A 3 -14.55 -3.66 8.96
N ARG A 4 -14.17 -3.98 10.20
CA ARG A 4 -12.80 -4.33 10.55
C ARG A 4 -12.70 -5.82 10.82
N LEU A 5 -11.77 -6.50 10.16
CA LEU A 5 -11.52 -7.92 10.34
C LEU A 5 -10.12 -8.12 10.92
N ILE A 6 -10.04 -8.82 12.04
CA ILE A 6 -8.78 -9.21 12.67
C ILE A 6 -8.51 -10.69 12.40
N LEU A 7 -7.40 -11.00 11.77
CA LEU A 7 -6.90 -12.35 11.49
C LEU A 7 -5.78 -12.63 12.49
N VAL A 8 -6.03 -13.53 13.44
CA VAL A 8 -5.12 -13.77 14.55
C VAL A 8 -4.30 -15.03 14.31
N ASP A 9 -2.99 -14.86 14.32
CA ASP A 9 -2.02 -15.93 14.38
C ASP A 9 -1.86 -16.39 15.84
N TYR A 10 -2.64 -17.41 16.22
CA TYR A 10 -2.61 -17.92 17.58
C TYR A 10 -1.31 -18.66 17.91
N GLU A 11 -0.62 -19.20 16.91
CA GLU A 11 0.65 -19.90 17.10
C GLU A 11 1.72 -18.96 17.64
N ASN A 12 1.74 -17.73 17.11
CA ASN A 12 2.72 -16.71 17.48
C ASN A 12 2.32 -15.90 18.73
N ILE A 13 1.02 -15.64 18.92
CA ILE A 13 0.51 -14.77 19.99
C ILE A 13 0.26 -15.55 21.30
N GLY A 14 -0.25 -16.78 21.22
CA GLY A 14 -0.44 -17.69 22.35
C GLY A 14 -1.57 -17.35 23.35
N LYS A 15 -1.86 -16.08 23.62
CA LYS A 15 -3.03 -15.61 24.40
C LYS A 15 -3.57 -14.32 23.82
N VAL A 16 -4.88 -14.28 23.60
CA VAL A 16 -5.55 -13.14 22.97
C VAL A 16 -6.69 -12.68 23.88
N ASP A 17 -6.64 -11.43 24.34
CA ASP A 17 -7.77 -10.81 25.04
C ASP A 17 -8.53 -9.88 24.09
N LEU A 18 -9.64 -10.40 23.56
CA LEU A 18 -10.51 -9.66 22.64
C LEU A 18 -11.44 -8.69 23.36
N SER A 19 -11.33 -8.55 24.68
CA SER A 19 -12.18 -7.64 25.47
C SER A 19 -12.03 -6.18 25.05
N LEU A 20 -10.91 -5.83 24.40
CA LEU A 20 -10.61 -4.50 23.88
C LEU A 20 -11.38 -4.15 22.59
N LEU A 21 -12.03 -5.12 21.94
CA LEU A 21 -12.71 -4.91 20.66
C LEU A 21 -14.18 -4.53 20.84
N ASP A 22 -14.62 -3.53 20.07
CA ASP A 22 -16.01 -3.07 20.03
C ASP A 22 -16.88 -3.83 18.99
N ASN A 23 -18.04 -3.28 18.63
CA ASN A 23 -18.96 -3.90 17.67
C ASN A 23 -18.59 -3.73 16.18
N SER A 24 -17.59 -2.91 15.86
CA SER A 24 -17.09 -2.71 14.50
C SER A 24 -16.10 -3.81 14.04
N TYR A 25 -15.58 -4.58 15.01
CA TYR A 25 -14.59 -5.63 14.77
C TYR A 25 -15.22 -7.02 14.69
N ARG A 26 -14.74 -7.81 13.72
CA ARG A 26 -14.87 -9.26 13.65
C ARG A 26 -13.48 -9.89 13.77
N ALA A 27 -13.37 -11.05 14.40
CA ALA A 27 -12.08 -11.74 14.52
C ALA A 27 -12.17 -13.19 14.01
N ILE A 28 -11.10 -13.66 13.37
CA ILE A 28 -10.88 -15.06 13.03
C ILE A 28 -9.56 -15.48 13.67
N ILE A 29 -9.59 -16.50 14.51
CA ILE A 29 -8.42 -17.01 15.23
C ILE A 29 -7.97 -18.30 14.59
N PHE A 30 -6.80 -18.26 13.97
CA PHE A 30 -6.18 -19.42 13.33
C PHE A 30 -5.36 -20.18 14.37
N VAL A 31 -5.67 -21.46 14.54
CA VAL A 31 -5.03 -22.34 15.54
C VAL A 31 -4.26 -23.43 14.81
N GLY A 32 -2.98 -23.60 15.14
CA GLY A 32 -2.14 -24.64 14.54
C GLY A 32 -2.67 -26.05 14.80
N ALA A 33 -2.44 -26.99 13.87
CA ALA A 33 -2.98 -28.36 13.96
C ALA A 33 -2.61 -29.09 15.26
N LYS A 34 -1.39 -28.84 15.78
CA LYS A 34 -0.88 -29.43 17.03
C LYS A 34 -1.31 -28.67 18.29
N GLN A 35 -1.89 -27.48 18.17
CA GLN A 35 -2.34 -26.69 19.30
C GLN A 35 -3.77 -27.05 19.70
N ASN A 36 -4.04 -26.97 21.00
CA ASN A 36 -5.38 -27.10 21.53
C ASN A 36 -6.15 -25.82 21.24
N THR A 37 -7.35 -25.96 20.70
CA THR A 37 -8.26 -24.83 20.51
C THR A 37 -8.53 -24.18 21.87
N PRO A 38 -8.39 -22.85 22.01
CA PRO A 38 -8.63 -22.17 23.27
C PRO A 38 -10.05 -22.46 23.75
N LYS A 39 -10.19 -22.86 25.03
CA LYS A 39 -11.51 -23.09 25.60
C LYS A 39 -12.21 -21.75 25.76
N ALA A 40 -13.33 -21.56 25.07
CA ALA A 40 -14.15 -20.35 25.20
C ALA A 40 -14.50 -20.10 26.68
N SER A 41 -14.31 -18.86 27.13
CA SER A 41 -14.56 -18.48 28.53
C SER A 41 -16.07 -18.46 28.78
N ARG A 42 -16.54 -19.27 29.75
CA ARG A 42 -17.97 -19.46 30.10
C ARG A 42 -18.57 -18.34 30.96
N LYS A 43 -18.02 -17.12 30.91
CA LYS A 43 -18.56 -15.98 31.68
C LYS A 43 -19.71 -15.32 30.89
N PRO A 44 -20.91 -15.14 31.48
CA PRO A 44 -22.08 -14.59 30.79
C PRO A 44 -21.83 -13.22 30.12
N SER A 45 -20.98 -12.39 30.73
CA SER A 45 -20.59 -11.07 30.21
C SER A 45 -19.69 -11.12 28.95
N THR A 46 -19.15 -12.29 28.60
CA THR A 46 -18.27 -12.48 27.44
C THR A 46 -18.92 -13.31 26.33
N VAL A 47 -20.07 -13.98 26.60
CA VAL A 47 -20.74 -14.90 25.66
C VAL A 47 -21.14 -14.22 24.34
N HIS A 48 -21.68 -13.00 24.37
CA HIS A 48 -22.05 -12.28 23.14
C HIS A 48 -20.85 -11.87 22.26
N ARG A 49 -19.65 -11.77 22.85
CA ARG A 49 -18.41 -11.45 22.11
C ARG A 49 -17.94 -12.62 21.25
N PHE A 50 -18.25 -13.86 21.64
CA PHE A 50 -17.89 -15.07 20.89
C PHE A 50 -18.77 -15.34 19.66
N SER A 51 -19.89 -14.62 19.46
CA SER A 51 -20.65 -14.70 18.21
C SER A 51 -19.92 -14.14 16.99
N ARG A 52 -18.81 -13.41 17.23
CA ARG A 52 -18.03 -12.67 16.23
C ARG A 52 -16.60 -13.17 16.08
N VAL A 53 -16.28 -14.28 16.76
CA VAL A 53 -14.94 -14.85 16.84
C VAL A 53 -15.01 -16.27 16.30
N ASP A 54 -14.51 -16.46 15.08
CA ASP A 54 -14.43 -17.78 14.46
C ASP A 54 -13.09 -18.41 14.80
N PHE A 55 -13.10 -19.61 15.41
CA PHE A 55 -11.87 -20.39 15.62
C PHE A 55 -11.68 -21.32 14.43
N GLN A 56 -10.61 -21.09 13.67
CA GLN A 56 -10.24 -21.92 12.54
C GLN A 56 -9.00 -22.74 12.87
N LYS A 57 -9.21 -23.99 13.26
CA LYS A 57 -8.11 -24.93 13.42
C LYS A 57 -7.67 -25.42 12.04
N ILE A 58 -6.40 -25.28 11.73
CA ILE A 58 -5.85 -25.72 10.45
C ILE A 58 -5.62 -27.24 10.45
N GLU A 59 -5.71 -27.85 9.27
CA GLU A 59 -5.40 -29.26 9.06
C GLU A 59 -3.97 -29.40 8.53
N GLY A 60 -3.25 -30.42 9.00
CA GLY A 60 -1.89 -30.69 8.56
C GLY A 60 -0.81 -29.91 9.31
N VAL A 61 0.42 -30.39 9.20
CA VAL A 61 1.60 -29.82 9.87
C VAL A 61 2.60 -29.48 8.78
N GLY A 62 2.94 -28.21 8.66
CA GLY A 62 3.91 -27.73 7.69
C GLY A 62 4.51 -26.43 8.15
N LYS A 63 5.74 -26.15 7.71
CA LYS A 63 6.37 -24.85 7.91
C LYS A 63 5.48 -23.79 7.25
N ASN A 64 5.08 -22.77 8.00
CA ASN A 64 4.22 -21.68 7.53
C ASN A 64 2.79 -22.10 7.12
N ALA A 65 2.32 -23.28 7.51
CA ALA A 65 0.99 -23.76 7.13
C ALA A 65 -0.12 -22.80 7.61
N LEU A 66 0.02 -22.27 8.82
CA LEU A 66 -0.91 -21.30 9.38
C LEU A 66 -0.91 -19.98 8.61
N ASP A 67 0.28 -19.49 8.24
CA ASP A 67 0.46 -18.26 7.48
C ASP A 67 -0.25 -18.32 6.13
N PHE A 68 -0.18 -19.46 5.44
CA PHE A 68 -0.90 -19.66 4.18
C PHE A 68 -2.42 -19.61 4.34
N HIS A 69 -2.96 -20.14 5.43
CA HIS A 69 -4.39 -20.03 5.72
C HIS A 69 -4.80 -18.58 6.00
N ILE A 70 -3.98 -17.82 6.74
CA ILE A 70 -4.21 -16.39 6.97
C ILE A 70 -4.18 -15.63 5.64
N ALA A 71 -3.13 -15.82 4.82
CA ALA A 71 -2.99 -15.16 3.53
C ALA A 71 -4.16 -15.47 2.57
N PHE A 72 -4.59 -16.73 2.54
CA PHE A 72 -5.76 -17.16 1.77
C PHE A 72 -7.05 -16.48 2.24
N GLN A 73 -7.30 -16.44 3.55
CA GLN A 73 -8.50 -15.80 4.09
C GLN A 73 -8.49 -14.29 3.84
N LEU A 74 -7.33 -13.66 3.92
CA LEU A 74 -7.12 -12.25 3.63
C LEU A 74 -7.46 -11.94 2.16
N GLY A 75 -6.96 -12.75 1.22
CA GLY A 75 -7.33 -12.66 -0.20
C GLY A 75 -8.83 -12.82 -0.46
N ARG A 76 -9.45 -13.87 0.10
CA ARG A 76 -10.91 -14.10 -0.01
C ARG A 76 -11.75 -12.97 0.55
N THR A 77 -11.30 -12.35 1.65
CA THR A 77 -12.00 -11.22 2.25
C THR A 77 -11.99 -10.03 1.30
N PHE A 78 -10.84 -9.71 0.71
CA PHE A 78 -10.76 -8.60 -0.24
C PHE A 78 -11.47 -8.86 -1.57
N GLU A 79 -11.56 -10.11 -2.02
CA GLU A 79 -12.37 -10.47 -3.18
C GLU A 79 -13.87 -10.25 -2.94
N THR A 80 -14.36 -10.58 -1.74
CA THR A 80 -15.80 -10.52 -1.43
C THR A 80 -16.27 -9.21 -0.80
N ALA A 81 -15.39 -8.49 -0.12
CA ALA A 81 -15.66 -7.26 0.60
C ALA A 81 -14.40 -6.36 0.63
N PRO A 82 -14.03 -5.74 -0.51
CA PRO A 82 -12.79 -4.96 -0.67
C PRO A 82 -12.69 -3.74 0.25
N GLU A 83 -13.81 -3.25 0.77
CA GLU A 83 -13.88 -2.14 1.73
C GLU A 83 -13.52 -2.52 3.17
N THR A 84 -13.33 -3.82 3.44
CA THR A 84 -13.01 -4.34 4.78
C THR A 84 -11.58 -3.99 5.15
N GLN A 85 -11.37 -3.34 6.30
CA GLN A 85 -10.03 -3.12 6.83
C GLN A 85 -9.54 -4.41 7.49
N CYS A 86 -8.45 -4.98 6.98
CA CYS A 86 -7.92 -6.26 7.47
C CYS A 86 -6.68 -6.04 8.34
N ILE A 87 -6.69 -6.60 9.55
CA ILE A 87 -5.61 -6.48 10.52
C ILE A 87 -5.08 -7.89 10.79
N VAL A 88 -3.78 -8.11 10.58
CA VAL A 88 -3.11 -9.36 10.94
C VAL A 88 -2.46 -9.18 12.31
N LEU A 89 -2.92 -9.93 13.30
CA LEU A 89 -2.30 -9.96 14.62
C LEU A 89 -1.28 -11.09 14.67
N SER A 90 -0.01 -10.76 14.44
CA SER A 90 1.15 -11.67 14.48
C SER A 90 2.46 -10.91 14.73
N LYS A 91 3.40 -11.52 15.45
CA LYS A 91 4.77 -11.00 15.56
C LYS A 91 5.66 -11.45 14.40
N ASP A 92 5.18 -12.33 13.52
CA ASP A 92 5.92 -12.70 12.32
C ASP A 92 5.87 -11.59 11.27
N LYS A 93 7.05 -11.11 10.86
CA LYS A 93 7.20 -10.11 9.80
C LYS A 93 7.08 -10.71 8.39
N GLY A 94 6.93 -12.03 8.27
CA GLY A 94 6.72 -12.73 7.01
C GLY A 94 5.50 -12.24 6.21
N PHE A 95 4.51 -11.65 6.88
CA PHE A 95 3.32 -11.07 6.23
C PHE A 95 3.59 -9.69 5.60
N ASP A 96 4.60 -8.95 6.05
CA ASP A 96 4.82 -7.54 5.67
C ASP A 96 4.91 -7.33 4.14
N PRO A 97 5.61 -8.17 3.35
CA PRO A 97 5.64 -8.03 1.89
C PRO A 97 4.27 -8.17 1.23
N LEU A 98 3.44 -9.09 1.71
CA LEU A 98 2.08 -9.31 1.19
C LEU A 98 1.19 -8.11 1.49
N LEU A 99 1.21 -7.61 2.74
CA LEU A 99 0.40 -6.47 3.14
C LEU A 99 0.82 -5.20 2.38
N ALA A 100 2.12 -4.97 2.21
CA ALA A 100 2.62 -3.86 1.41
C ALA A 100 2.16 -3.92 -0.05
N TYR A 101 2.15 -5.11 -0.65
CA TYR A 101 1.63 -5.31 -2.01
C TYR A 101 0.14 -4.99 -2.11
N LEU A 102 -0.67 -5.45 -1.15
CA LEU A 102 -2.12 -5.23 -1.14
C LEU A 102 -2.48 -3.76 -0.91
N ASN A 103 -1.76 -3.07 -0.01
CA ASN A 103 -1.93 -1.63 0.19
C ASN A 103 -1.61 -0.82 -1.06
N LYS A 104 -0.57 -1.20 -1.83
CA LYS A 104 -0.28 -0.57 -3.14
C LYS A 104 -1.40 -0.75 -4.17
N LYS A 105 -2.28 -1.74 -3.99
CA LYS A 105 -3.46 -1.98 -4.82
C LYS A 105 -4.71 -1.25 -4.31
N GLY A 106 -4.58 -0.41 -3.29
CA GLY A 106 -5.68 0.39 -2.73
C GLY A 106 -6.55 -0.34 -1.71
N LEU A 107 -6.13 -1.53 -1.27
CA LEU A 107 -6.76 -2.24 -0.16
C LEU A 107 -6.20 -1.71 1.16
N VAL A 108 -6.91 -1.89 2.27
CA VAL A 108 -6.47 -1.39 3.58
C VAL A 108 -6.14 -2.57 4.48
N CYS A 109 -4.85 -2.79 4.74
CA CYS A 109 -4.41 -3.82 5.68
C CYS A 109 -3.13 -3.47 6.43
N GLN A 110 -2.97 -4.04 7.62
CA GLN A 110 -1.78 -3.85 8.44
C GLN A 110 -1.48 -5.05 9.32
N ARG A 111 -0.25 -5.13 9.82
CA ARG A 111 0.16 -6.10 10.82
C ARG A 111 0.41 -5.38 12.14
N ILE A 112 -0.14 -5.93 13.21
CA ILE A 112 0.12 -5.51 14.59
C ILE A 112 0.74 -6.68 15.34
N ALA A 113 1.66 -6.40 16.27
CA ALA A 113 2.25 -7.44 17.11
C ALA A 113 1.43 -7.68 18.40
N ALA A 114 0.69 -6.68 18.84
CA ALA A 114 -0.18 -6.72 20.01
C ALA A 114 -1.49 -5.94 19.76
N LEU A 115 -2.56 -6.30 20.47
CA LEU A 115 -3.89 -5.69 20.24
C LEU A 115 -3.94 -4.24 20.72
N GLU A 116 -3.07 -3.89 21.66
CA GLU A 116 -2.90 -2.55 22.22
C GLU A 116 -2.42 -1.53 21.16
N GLU A 117 -1.77 -1.99 20.08
CA GLU A 117 -1.35 -1.14 18.96
C GLU A 117 -2.55 -0.52 18.23
N LEU A 118 -3.70 -1.21 18.20
CA LEU A 118 -4.93 -0.66 17.62
C LEU A 118 -5.45 0.54 18.41
N LEU A 119 -5.29 0.54 19.74
CA LEU A 119 -5.72 1.63 20.59
C LEU A 119 -4.80 2.86 20.46
N LEU A 120 -3.54 2.64 20.12
CA LEU A 120 -2.57 3.71 19.88
C LEU A 120 -2.81 4.40 18.54
N GLU A 121 -3.23 3.66 17.52
CA GLU A 121 -3.66 4.21 16.22
C GLU A 121 -5.03 4.92 16.28
N GLU A 122 -5.89 4.53 17.23
CA GLU A 122 -7.18 5.19 17.49
C GLU A 122 -7.06 6.42 18.40
N LEU A 123 -5.92 6.64 19.05
CA LEU A 123 -5.62 7.96 19.61
C LEU A 123 -5.47 8.92 18.43
N PRO A 124 -6.19 10.06 18.41
CA PRO A 124 -6.30 10.88 17.23
C PRO A 124 -4.93 11.51 16.95
N GLU A 125 -4.18 10.93 16.01
CA GLU A 125 -3.33 11.71 15.12
C GLU A 125 -4.29 12.64 14.37
N SER A 126 -4.43 13.80 14.99
CA SER A 126 -5.56 14.71 15.04
C SER A 126 -6.28 15.00 13.72
N GLU A 127 -7.60 15.16 13.81
CA GLU A 127 -8.44 15.89 12.84
C GLU A 127 -7.83 17.25 12.41
N ALA A 128 -6.90 17.81 13.20
CA ALA A 128 -6.14 19.01 12.86
C ALA A 128 -5.18 18.82 11.66
N GLN A 129 -4.52 17.67 11.51
CA GLN A 129 -3.59 17.41 10.40
C GLN A 129 -4.30 17.09 9.07
N ALA A 130 -5.49 16.47 9.14
CA ALA A 130 -6.33 16.25 7.96
C ALA A 130 -6.90 17.58 7.43
N LEU A 131 -7.33 18.50 8.31
CA LEU A 131 -7.76 19.83 7.88
C LEU A 131 -6.62 20.65 7.26
N GLU A 132 -5.38 20.49 7.74
CA GLU A 132 -4.22 21.19 7.19
C GLU A 132 -3.83 20.71 5.79
N ASN A 133 -4.00 19.43 5.48
CA ASN A 133 -3.64 18.84 4.18
C ASN A 133 -4.78 18.90 3.15
N ALA A 134 -5.92 19.47 3.50
CA ALA A 134 -7.05 19.66 2.60
C ALA A 134 -6.82 20.85 1.66
N CYS A 135 -6.93 20.62 0.35
CA CYS A 135 -6.84 21.66 -0.64
C CYS A 135 -8.09 22.54 -0.65
N LYS A 136 -7.92 23.86 -0.48
CA LYS A 136 -9.02 24.84 -0.55
C LYS A 136 -9.69 24.94 -1.93
N SER A 137 -9.01 24.50 -2.99
CA SER A 137 -9.55 24.52 -4.36
C SER A 137 -10.38 23.28 -4.70
N CYS A 138 -9.90 22.07 -4.34
CA CYS A 138 -10.54 20.81 -4.75
C CYS A 138 -11.09 19.96 -3.60
N GLY A 139 -10.89 20.38 -2.35
CA GLY A 139 -11.39 19.71 -1.14
C GLY A 139 -10.69 18.39 -0.79
N LYS A 140 -9.67 17.97 -1.56
CA LYS A 140 -8.96 16.70 -1.31
C LYS A 140 -7.78 16.86 -0.37
N LEU A 141 -7.52 15.81 0.41
CA LEU A 141 -6.36 15.65 1.29
C LEU A 141 -5.09 15.36 0.49
N SER A 142 -4.63 16.34 -0.28
CA SER A 142 -3.54 16.18 -1.24
C SER A 142 -2.60 17.39 -1.28
N CYS A 143 -2.67 18.27 -0.27
CA CYS A 143 -1.73 19.37 -0.13
C CYS A 143 -0.41 18.91 0.48
N VAL A 144 0.69 19.38 -0.10
CA VAL A 144 2.06 19.16 0.32
C VAL A 144 2.71 20.53 0.49
N GLU A 145 3.56 20.68 1.51
CA GLU A 145 4.35 21.90 1.69
C GLU A 145 5.26 22.11 0.48
N HIS A 146 5.28 23.35 -0.03
CA HIS A 146 6.13 23.73 -1.16
C HIS A 146 6.54 25.20 -1.04
N LEU A 147 7.77 25.43 -0.59
CA LEU A 147 8.42 26.76 -0.47
C LEU A 147 7.63 27.74 0.41
N GLY A 148 7.18 27.30 1.58
CA GLY A 148 6.38 28.08 2.52
C GLY A 148 4.89 28.19 2.16
N GLY A 149 4.46 27.55 1.07
CA GLY A 149 3.06 27.43 0.66
C GLY A 149 2.57 25.98 0.68
N GLN A 150 1.35 25.75 0.21
CA GLN A 150 0.75 24.42 0.08
C GLN A 150 0.36 24.15 -1.36
N TRP A 151 1.04 23.20 -2.00
CA TRP A 151 0.75 22.74 -3.35
C TRP A 151 -0.14 21.50 -3.33
N CYS A 152 -1.21 21.49 -4.12
CA CYS A 152 -2.06 20.32 -4.26
C CYS A 152 -1.56 19.41 -5.39
N SER A 153 -1.11 18.19 -5.06
CA SER A 153 -0.65 17.19 -6.04
C SER A 153 -1.78 16.65 -6.93
N TYR A 154 -3.04 16.78 -6.52
CA TYR A 154 -4.19 16.30 -7.28
C TYR A 154 -4.68 17.28 -8.35
N CYS A 155 -4.90 18.55 -8.00
CA CYS A 155 -5.42 19.55 -8.94
C CYS A 155 -4.34 20.44 -9.56
N GLY A 156 -3.09 20.35 -9.09
CA GLY A 156 -1.99 21.17 -9.57
C GLY A 156 -2.17 22.67 -9.25
N ASN A 157 -2.85 22.99 -8.14
CA ASN A 157 -3.07 24.36 -7.71
C ASN A 157 -2.55 24.59 -6.30
N PHE A 158 -2.13 25.83 -5.99
CA PHE A 158 -1.73 26.20 -4.64
C PHE A 158 -2.98 26.42 -3.76
N SER A 159 -3.06 25.69 -2.65
CA SER A 159 -4.03 25.93 -1.57
C SER A 159 -3.62 27.15 -0.73
N SER A 160 -2.31 27.36 -0.58
CA SER A 160 -1.71 28.63 -0.13
C SER A 160 -0.49 28.94 -1.00
N PRO A 161 -0.30 30.20 -1.42
CA PRO A 161 0.80 30.58 -2.30
C PRO A 161 2.16 30.38 -1.60
N PRO A 162 3.22 30.04 -2.35
CA PRO A 162 4.58 29.91 -1.80
C PRO A 162 5.12 31.26 -1.34
N ASP A 163 5.98 31.24 -0.32
CA ASP A 163 6.72 32.41 0.17
C ASP A 163 7.64 32.93 -0.94
N PRO A 164 7.45 34.19 -1.40
CA PRO A 164 8.30 34.77 -2.42
C PRO A 164 9.78 34.80 -2.05
N GLN A 165 10.16 34.85 -0.77
CA GLN A 165 11.58 34.85 -0.38
C GLN A 165 12.24 33.49 -0.58
N GLN A 166 11.46 32.42 -0.56
CA GLN A 166 11.95 31.05 -0.76
C GLN A 166 12.01 30.67 -2.24
N MET A 167 11.43 31.47 -3.14
CA MET A 167 11.47 31.20 -4.57
C MET A 167 12.92 31.20 -5.09
N PRO A 168 13.37 30.11 -5.73
CA PRO A 168 14.70 30.04 -6.34
C PRO A 168 14.94 31.22 -7.29
N SER A 169 13.94 31.64 -8.07
CA SER A 169 14.05 32.75 -9.01
C SER A 169 14.36 34.11 -8.39
N ARG A 170 14.13 34.29 -7.08
CA ARG A 170 14.41 35.52 -6.34
C ARG A 170 15.72 35.45 -5.54
N GLN A 171 16.40 34.31 -5.51
CA GLN A 171 17.69 34.19 -4.84
C GLN A 171 18.77 34.89 -5.67
N ALA A 172 19.64 35.67 -5.02
CA ALA A 172 20.69 36.46 -5.69
C ALA A 172 21.66 35.63 -6.56
N LYS A 173 21.75 34.32 -6.32
CA LYS A 173 22.58 33.37 -7.07
C LYS A 173 21.83 32.68 -8.22
N TYR A 174 20.51 32.88 -8.34
CA TYR A 174 19.74 32.26 -9.41
C TYR A 174 20.04 32.94 -10.73
N ARG A 175 20.58 32.14 -11.64
CA ARG A 175 20.73 32.49 -13.03
C ARG A 175 19.97 31.44 -13.79
N GLU A 176 18.94 31.87 -14.52
CA GLU A 176 18.25 30.97 -15.45
C GLU A 176 19.33 30.44 -16.39
N LYS A 177 19.62 29.14 -16.30
CA LYS A 177 20.50 28.51 -17.28
C LYS A 177 19.83 28.76 -18.62
N LYS A 178 20.54 29.42 -19.54
CA LYS A 178 20.15 29.43 -20.95
C LYS A 178 19.74 28.00 -21.27
N LYS A 179 18.57 27.81 -21.86
CA LYS A 179 18.16 26.49 -22.38
C LYS A 179 19.27 26.04 -23.31
N ASP A 180 20.25 25.32 -22.78
CA ASP A 180 21.04 24.39 -23.56
C ASP A 180 19.96 23.50 -24.13
N SER A 181 19.68 23.66 -25.44
CA SER A 181 18.82 22.76 -26.17
C SER A 181 19.20 21.38 -25.69
N TYR A 182 18.28 20.62 -25.10
CA TYR A 182 18.53 19.23 -24.71
C TYR A 182 19.17 18.57 -25.93
N GLY A 183 20.48 18.47 -25.92
CA GLY A 183 21.26 17.86 -26.98
C GLY A 183 20.93 16.40 -26.80
N TYR A 184 19.89 15.95 -27.48
CA TYR A 184 19.64 14.53 -27.61
C TYR A 184 20.86 13.99 -28.35
N GLU A 185 21.84 13.47 -27.62
CA GLU A 185 22.93 12.72 -28.21
C GLU A 185 22.32 11.42 -28.74
N PRO A 186 22.21 11.26 -30.07
CA PRO A 186 21.53 10.10 -30.63
C PRO A 186 22.32 8.85 -30.31
N LEU A 187 21.67 7.87 -29.68
CA LEU A 187 22.27 6.57 -29.49
C LEU A 187 22.22 5.86 -30.84
N MET A 188 23.35 5.79 -31.55
CA MET A 188 23.39 5.27 -32.92
C MET A 188 23.61 3.75 -32.93
N GLY A 189 22.72 3.00 -33.58
CA GLY A 189 22.79 1.54 -33.73
C GLY A 189 22.69 1.12 -35.20
N THR A 190 23.09 -0.12 -35.51
CA THR A 190 22.93 -0.70 -36.86
C THR A 190 21.69 -1.58 -36.87
N CYS A 191 20.72 -1.25 -37.73
CA CYS A 191 19.48 -2.00 -37.85
C CYS A 191 19.73 -3.40 -38.44
N ALA A 192 19.18 -4.45 -37.86
CA ALA A 192 19.30 -5.82 -38.38
C ALA A 192 18.54 -6.03 -39.70
N TRP A 193 17.54 -5.19 -40.01
CA TRP A 193 16.72 -5.31 -41.23
C TRP A 193 17.21 -4.51 -42.43
N CYS A 194 17.56 -3.23 -42.24
CA CYS A 194 18.07 -2.40 -43.34
C CYS A 194 19.59 -2.24 -43.35
N HIS A 195 20.28 -2.75 -42.32
CA HIS A 195 21.73 -2.62 -42.13
C HIS A 195 22.26 -1.19 -42.11
N GLN A 196 21.38 -0.19 -41.97
CA GLN A 196 21.76 1.21 -41.86
C GLN A 196 22.04 1.59 -40.41
N ARG A 197 23.07 2.42 -40.21
CA ARG A 197 23.37 3.03 -38.93
C ARG A 197 22.45 4.23 -38.71
N THR A 198 21.54 4.13 -37.75
CA THR A 198 20.48 5.11 -37.52
C THR A 198 20.31 5.37 -36.03
N ASP A 199 19.61 6.46 -35.71
CA ASP A 199 19.25 6.77 -34.33
C ASP A 199 18.32 5.69 -33.79
N MET A 200 18.62 5.22 -32.57
CA MET A 200 17.87 4.14 -31.93
C MET A 200 16.52 4.58 -31.37
N SER A 201 16.23 5.89 -31.37
CA SER A 201 14.92 6.45 -31.05
C SER A 201 13.78 5.79 -31.84
N GLY A 202 12.81 5.26 -31.11
CA GLY A 202 11.60 4.68 -31.72
C GLY A 202 11.83 3.35 -32.46
N GLY A 203 13.00 2.72 -32.29
CA GLY A 203 13.22 1.34 -32.72
C GLY A 203 12.69 0.31 -31.71
N ILE A 204 12.65 -0.96 -32.12
CA ILE A 204 12.25 -2.11 -31.31
C ILE A 204 13.44 -3.06 -31.19
N TYR A 205 13.64 -3.59 -30.00
CA TYR A 205 14.57 -4.69 -29.73
C TYR A 205 13.77 -5.96 -29.50
N ASP A 206 14.05 -7.00 -30.26
CA ASP A 206 13.43 -8.31 -30.11
C ASP A 206 14.45 -9.42 -30.41
N ASP A 207 14.43 -10.50 -29.63
CA ASP A 207 15.34 -11.66 -29.77
C ASP A 207 16.84 -11.34 -29.96
N GLY A 208 17.32 -10.24 -29.36
CA GLY A 208 18.72 -9.80 -29.44
C GLY A 208 19.07 -9.00 -30.70
N GLU A 209 18.09 -8.74 -31.56
CA GLU A 209 18.23 -7.93 -32.76
C GLU A 209 17.49 -6.60 -32.61
N TRP A 210 18.03 -5.56 -33.26
CA TRP A 210 17.43 -4.22 -33.26
C TRP A 210 16.83 -3.87 -34.61
N MET A 211 15.58 -3.40 -34.60
CA MET A 211 14.88 -2.87 -35.77
C MET A 211 14.68 -1.36 -35.63
N CYS A 212 15.10 -0.57 -36.64
CA CYS A 212 14.90 0.87 -36.65
C CYS A 212 13.44 1.27 -36.93
N SER A 213 13.06 2.46 -36.50
CA SER A 213 11.70 3.03 -36.67
C SER A 213 11.21 3.02 -38.12
N GLY A 214 12.11 3.24 -39.10
CA GLY A 214 11.79 3.16 -40.52
C GLY A 214 11.39 1.76 -40.97
N CYS A 215 12.11 0.73 -40.51
CA CYS A 215 11.77 -0.67 -40.80
C CYS A 215 10.45 -1.05 -40.14
N ILE A 216 10.23 -0.66 -38.88
CA ILE A 216 8.95 -0.88 -38.18
C ILE A 216 7.79 -0.29 -38.98
N SER A 217 7.93 0.96 -39.42
CA SER A 217 6.90 1.65 -40.20
C SER A 217 6.65 1.01 -41.57
N GLY A 218 7.66 0.37 -42.15
CA GLY A 218 7.56 -0.39 -43.39
C GLY A 218 6.89 -1.76 -43.24
N TYR A 219 7.09 -2.43 -42.10
CA TYR A 219 6.47 -3.73 -41.78
C TYR A 219 5.04 -3.61 -41.26
N ALA A 220 4.67 -2.47 -40.69
CA ALA A 220 3.30 -2.20 -40.21
C ALA A 220 2.30 -1.83 -41.33
N ARG A 221 2.70 -1.94 -42.60
CA ARG A 221 1.86 -1.68 -43.79
C ARG A 221 1.49 -2.97 -44.52
#